data_AF-A0A7C2X5U3-F1
#
_entry.id   AF-A0A7C2X5U3-F1
#
_cell.length_a   1.000
_cell.length_b   1.000
_cell.length_c   1.000
_cell.angle_alpha   90.00
_cell.angle_beta   90.00
_cell.angle_gamma   90.00
#
_symmetry.space_group_name_H-M   'P 1'
#
loop_
_entity.id
_entity.type
_entity.pdbx_description
1 polymer ?
#
loop_
_entity_poly.entity_id
_entity_poly.type
_entity_poly.pdbx_seq_one_letter_code
_entity_poly.pdbx_strand_id
1 'polypeptide(L)'
;MIDVRPSPISGTWYPGDPETLAQSIDHYLNDIVITPLLGELKGVIVPHAGHRYSGQVAAHAFRYLEGLTPEVVAVISPLHHPHLGQVLTTGHDAYGTPLGNVPVDHALLQRFEAELNENGGIEVSYVRNDGEHSLEIELPFLQRVLPQPFRLLPLMLRDQSRPTVEAVGHALGKVLIDQSAILVASSDLSHFYPQPMAQRLDAEVLSRIEAYDPSGVLSAEEEGLGFACGRAA
;
A
#
# COMPACT_ATOMS: atom_id res chain seq x y z
N MET A 1 19.99 1.16 19.42
CA MET A 1 19.82 1.84 18.11
C MET A 1 18.64 1.18 17.46
N ILE A 2 17.77 1.96 16.80
CA ILE A 2 16.65 1.43 16.02
C ILE A 2 17.21 0.72 14.78
N ASP A 3 16.72 -0.48 14.48
CA ASP A 3 17.09 -1.25 13.29
C ASP A 3 16.22 -0.79 12.12
N VAL A 4 16.80 -0.07 11.16
CA VAL A 4 16.05 0.54 10.05
C VAL A 4 16.26 -0.26 8.77
N ARG A 5 15.16 -0.60 8.08
CA ARG A 5 15.22 -1.14 6.73
C ARG A 5 15.78 -0.07 5.79
N PRO A 6 16.94 -0.30 5.16
CA PRO A 6 17.47 0.64 4.19
C PRO A 6 16.58 0.68 2.94
N SER A 7 16.41 1.87 2.35
CA SER A 7 15.68 2.01 1.10
C SER A 7 16.47 1.41 -0.07
N PRO A 8 15.90 0.46 -0.85
CA PRO A 8 16.49 -0.01 -2.09
C PRO A 8 16.15 0.88 -3.29
N ILE A 9 15.26 1.86 -3.13
CA ILE A 9 14.67 2.63 -4.25
C ILE A 9 14.93 4.15 -4.19
N SER A 10 15.48 4.64 -3.07
CA SER A 10 15.90 6.05 -2.92
C SER A 10 16.93 6.43 -3.97
N GLY A 11 16.70 7.57 -4.65
CA GLY A 11 17.54 8.07 -5.72
C GLY A 11 17.31 7.41 -7.08
N THR A 12 16.42 6.42 -7.18
CA THR A 12 16.10 5.73 -8.45
C THR A 12 14.62 5.77 -8.80
N TRP A 13 13.73 5.43 -7.85
CA TRP A 13 12.28 5.48 -8.07
C TRP A 13 11.66 6.81 -7.63
N TYR A 14 12.29 7.47 -6.66
CA TYR A 14 11.99 8.82 -6.20
C TYR A 14 13.30 9.55 -5.85
N PRO A 15 13.33 10.89 -5.77
CA PRO A 15 14.55 11.64 -5.45
C PRO A 15 15.17 11.22 -4.10
N GLY A 16 16.48 10.97 -4.08
CA GLY A 16 17.19 10.55 -2.86
C GLY A 16 17.57 11.71 -1.92
N ASP A 17 17.50 12.93 -2.41
CA ASP A 17 17.70 14.15 -1.62
C ASP A 17 16.37 14.56 -0.93
N PRO A 18 16.37 14.81 0.39
CA PRO A 18 15.13 15.09 1.14
C PRO A 18 14.37 16.33 0.67
N GLU A 19 15.08 17.41 0.35
CA GLU A 19 14.45 18.66 -0.07
C GLU A 19 13.82 18.49 -1.46
N THR A 20 14.56 17.89 -2.38
CA THR A 20 14.07 17.57 -3.73
C THR A 20 12.85 16.63 -3.68
N LEU A 21 12.89 15.60 -2.85
CA LEU A 21 11.78 14.66 -2.67
C LEU A 21 10.54 15.37 -2.15
N ALA A 22 10.67 16.15 -1.07
CA ALA A 22 9.56 16.89 -0.48
C ALA A 22 8.93 17.86 -1.50
N GLN A 23 9.74 18.65 -2.19
CA GLN A 23 9.26 19.60 -3.21
C GLN A 23 8.57 18.89 -4.37
N SER A 24 9.08 17.73 -4.81
CA SER A 24 8.45 16.96 -5.89
C SER A 24 7.06 16.44 -5.52
N ILE A 25 6.89 15.96 -4.28
CA ILE A 25 5.60 15.49 -3.77
C ILE A 25 4.63 16.66 -3.59
N ASP A 26 5.10 17.78 -3.01
CA ASP A 26 4.30 18.99 -2.86
C ASP A 26 3.81 19.51 -4.22
N HIS A 27 4.66 19.44 -5.24
CA HIS A 27 4.27 19.78 -6.60
C HIS A 27 3.13 18.90 -7.14
N TYR A 28 3.16 17.59 -6.90
CA TYR A 28 2.07 16.70 -7.31
C TYR A 28 0.76 16.98 -6.54
N LEU A 29 0.86 17.34 -5.26
CA LEU A 29 -0.29 17.64 -4.40
C LEU A 29 -0.92 19.01 -4.69
N ASN A 30 -0.13 19.96 -5.21
CA ASN A 30 -0.59 21.29 -5.56
C ASN A 30 -1.71 21.25 -6.60
N ASP A 31 -2.63 22.21 -6.50
CA ASP A 31 -3.77 22.39 -7.41
C ASP A 31 -4.77 21.23 -7.49
N ILE A 32 -4.61 20.17 -6.68
CA ILE A 32 -5.63 19.13 -6.53
C ILE A 32 -6.79 19.67 -5.68
N VAL A 33 -7.95 19.82 -6.33
CA VAL A 33 -9.21 20.17 -5.67
C VAL A 33 -9.88 18.88 -5.19
N ILE A 34 -9.99 18.72 -3.88
CA ILE A 34 -10.73 17.61 -3.27
C ILE A 34 -12.23 17.91 -3.27
N THR A 35 -13.02 16.87 -3.55
CA THR A 35 -14.47 16.91 -3.35
C THR A 35 -14.79 16.30 -1.99
N PRO A 36 -15.60 16.92 -1.12
CA PRO A 36 -15.94 16.33 0.17
C PRO A 36 -16.50 14.90 0.01
N LEU A 37 -15.93 13.95 0.74
CA LEU A 37 -16.42 12.58 0.77
C LEU A 37 -17.68 12.48 1.65
N LEU A 38 -18.59 11.58 1.27
CA LEU A 38 -19.69 11.18 2.15
C LEU A 38 -19.19 10.05 3.04
N GLY A 39 -19.24 10.26 4.35
CA GLY A 39 -18.82 9.28 5.35
C GLY A 39 -17.36 9.43 5.78
N GLU A 40 -16.82 8.38 6.39
CA GLU A 40 -15.48 8.34 6.94
C GLU A 40 -14.52 7.68 5.95
N LEU A 41 -13.39 8.33 5.66
CA LEU A 41 -12.35 7.74 4.82
C LEU A 41 -11.62 6.64 5.58
N LYS A 42 -11.72 5.39 5.09
CA LYS A 42 -11.04 4.22 5.68
C LYS A 42 -9.75 3.83 4.97
N GLY A 43 -9.58 4.21 3.71
CA GLY A 43 -8.37 3.90 2.96
C GLY A 43 -8.35 4.44 1.54
N VAL A 44 -7.21 4.27 0.90
CA VAL A 44 -6.93 4.69 -0.48
C VAL A 44 -6.28 3.55 -1.26
N ILE A 45 -6.51 3.54 -2.58
CA ILE A 45 -5.81 2.67 -3.52
C ILE A 45 -4.89 3.56 -4.34
N VAL A 46 -3.60 3.22 -4.41
CA VAL A 46 -2.55 4.04 -5.02
C VAL A 46 -1.61 3.22 -5.92
N PRO A 47 -1.15 3.80 -7.04
CA PRO A 47 -0.16 3.16 -7.91
C PRO A 47 1.26 3.25 -7.34
N HIS A 48 2.08 2.25 -7.64
CA HIS A 48 3.44 2.11 -7.08
C HIS A 48 4.56 2.09 -8.13
N ALA A 49 4.33 2.61 -9.34
CA ALA A 49 5.42 2.93 -10.25
C ALA A 49 6.31 4.06 -9.69
N GLY A 50 7.48 4.32 -10.30
CA GLY A 50 8.35 5.45 -9.92
C GLY A 50 7.59 6.78 -9.90
N HIS A 51 7.90 7.68 -8.97
CA HIS A 51 7.17 8.95 -8.75
C HIS A 51 7.03 9.79 -10.02
N ARG A 52 8.03 9.75 -10.91
CA ARG A 52 7.97 10.41 -12.22
C ARG A 52 6.79 9.98 -13.09
N TYR A 53 6.33 8.74 -12.94
CA TYR A 53 5.28 8.13 -13.76
C TYR A 53 3.93 8.14 -13.06
N SER A 54 3.88 7.77 -11.78
CA SER A 54 2.63 7.57 -11.02
C SER A 54 2.37 8.65 -9.97
N GLY A 55 3.34 9.50 -9.64
CA GLY A 55 3.26 10.44 -8.51
C GLY A 55 2.07 11.40 -8.60
N GLN A 56 1.76 11.91 -9.80
CA GLN A 56 0.59 12.76 -10.01
C GLN A 56 -0.73 12.01 -9.74
N VAL A 57 -0.79 10.71 -10.10
CA VAL A 57 -1.99 9.88 -9.88
C VAL A 57 -2.12 9.54 -8.40
N ALA A 58 -1.03 9.12 -7.74
CA ALA A 58 -1.00 8.84 -6.32
C ALA A 58 -1.41 10.07 -5.48
N ALA A 59 -0.97 11.26 -5.88
CA ALA A 59 -1.32 12.52 -5.22
C ALA A 59 -2.84 12.77 -5.14
N HIS A 60 -3.63 12.36 -6.14
CA HIS A 60 -5.09 12.50 -6.11
C HIS A 60 -5.72 11.73 -4.95
N ALA A 61 -5.17 10.57 -4.59
CA ALA A 61 -5.64 9.80 -3.45
C ALA A 61 -5.06 10.32 -2.13
N PHE A 62 -3.75 10.55 -2.07
CA PHE A 62 -3.09 11.03 -0.84
C PHE A 62 -3.56 12.40 -0.38
N ARG A 63 -4.00 13.26 -1.30
CA ARG A 63 -4.58 14.57 -0.97
C ARG A 63 -5.79 14.48 -0.03
N TYR A 64 -6.54 13.39 -0.07
CA TYR A 64 -7.68 13.14 0.84
C TYR A 64 -7.25 12.81 2.28
N LEU A 65 -5.98 12.47 2.49
CA LEU A 65 -5.45 12.19 3.83
C LEU A 65 -4.99 13.45 4.56
N GLU A 66 -4.84 14.59 3.87
CA GLU A 66 -4.43 15.84 4.51
C GLU A 66 -5.43 16.28 5.58
N GLY A 67 -4.90 16.60 6.77
CA GLY A 67 -5.70 17.00 7.93
C GLY A 67 -6.23 15.83 8.76
N LEU A 68 -6.05 14.58 8.30
CA LEU A 68 -6.26 13.41 9.12
C LEU A 68 -5.08 13.20 10.09
N THR A 69 -5.35 12.55 11.21
CA THR A 69 -4.34 12.27 12.24
C THR A 69 -4.38 10.79 12.69
N PRO A 70 -4.22 9.83 11.76
CA PRO A 70 -4.24 8.41 12.13
C PRO A 70 -3.04 8.06 13.00
N GLU A 71 -3.26 7.19 13.99
CA GLU A 71 -2.17 6.61 14.80
C GLU A 71 -1.41 5.53 14.01
N VAL A 72 -2.10 4.87 13.09
CA VAL A 72 -1.60 3.74 12.31
C VAL A 72 -1.89 3.94 10.82
N VAL A 73 -0.93 3.64 9.97
CA VAL A 73 -1.15 3.45 8.54
C VAL A 73 -0.80 2.00 8.20
N ALA A 74 -1.78 1.26 7.69
CA ALA A 74 -1.57 -0.10 7.20
C ALA A 74 -1.37 -0.04 5.69
N VAL A 75 -0.18 -0.41 5.22
CA VAL A 75 0.15 -0.45 3.79
C VAL A 75 0.18 -1.90 3.36
N ILE A 76 -0.68 -2.25 2.40
CA ILE A 76 -0.80 -3.57 1.83
C ILE A 76 -0.33 -3.47 0.38
N SER A 77 0.64 -4.29 0.00
CA SER A 77 1.22 -4.24 -1.33
C SER A 77 1.51 -5.65 -1.86
N PRO A 78 1.69 -5.83 -3.18
CA PRO A 78 2.21 -7.09 -3.70
C PRO A 78 3.70 -7.25 -3.39
N LEU A 79 4.15 -8.50 -3.25
CA LEU A 79 5.57 -8.85 -3.33
C LEU A 79 5.90 -9.32 -4.75
N HIS A 80 6.72 -8.55 -5.47
CA HIS A 80 7.15 -8.84 -6.84
C HIS A 80 8.24 -9.91 -6.91
N HIS A 81 9.04 -10.03 -5.85
CA HIS A 81 10.13 -11.00 -5.79
C HIS A 81 9.62 -12.40 -5.41
N PRO A 82 10.21 -13.49 -5.93
CA PRO A 82 9.89 -14.84 -5.49
C PRO A 82 10.13 -15.02 -3.99
N HIS A 83 9.17 -15.61 -3.29
CA HIS A 83 9.29 -15.97 -1.87
C HIS A 83 8.37 -17.16 -1.55
N LEU A 84 8.68 -17.93 -0.50
CA LEU A 84 7.91 -19.11 -0.11
C LEU A 84 6.74 -18.78 0.84
N GLY A 85 6.89 -17.74 1.66
CA GLY A 85 5.83 -17.21 2.52
C GLY A 85 4.69 -16.59 1.72
N GLN A 86 3.46 -16.70 2.25
CA GLN A 86 2.23 -16.19 1.65
C GLN A 86 2.05 -14.69 1.93
N VAL A 87 2.19 -14.31 3.19
CA VAL A 87 2.12 -12.94 3.70
C VAL A 87 3.46 -12.61 4.33
N LEU A 88 4.01 -11.45 4.00
CA LEU A 88 5.32 -11.02 4.48
C LEU A 88 5.23 -9.66 5.15
N THR A 89 6.17 -9.43 6.06
CA THR A 89 6.37 -8.13 6.73
C THR A 89 7.87 -7.87 6.91
N THR A 90 8.21 -6.66 7.35
CA THR A 90 9.61 -6.32 7.61
C THR A 90 10.10 -6.91 8.94
N GLY A 91 11.32 -7.43 8.94
CA GLY A 91 12.06 -7.81 10.14
C GLY A 91 12.79 -6.65 10.83
N HIS A 92 12.62 -5.41 10.37
CA HIS A 92 13.24 -4.21 10.94
C HIS A 92 12.24 -3.44 11.83
N ASP A 93 12.75 -2.50 12.62
CA ASP A 93 11.95 -1.65 13.52
C ASP A 93 11.30 -0.45 12.80
N ALA A 94 11.82 -0.09 11.62
CA ALA A 94 11.34 1.05 10.83
C ALA A 94 11.70 0.92 9.35
N TYR A 95 10.98 1.62 8.49
CA TYR A 95 11.40 1.88 7.10
C TYR A 95 12.13 3.23 7.02
N GLY A 96 13.29 3.26 6.37
CA GLY A 96 14.02 4.50 6.12
C GLY A 96 13.65 5.12 4.77
N THR A 97 13.34 6.41 4.76
CA THR A 97 13.22 7.23 3.54
C THR A 97 14.12 8.46 3.65
N PRO A 98 14.35 9.23 2.58
CA PRO A 98 15.03 10.53 2.70
C PRO A 98 14.34 11.51 3.65
N LEU A 99 13.01 11.42 3.82
CA LEU A 99 12.25 12.30 4.70
C LEU A 99 12.30 11.88 6.18
N GLY A 100 12.92 10.74 6.50
CA GLY A 100 13.07 10.20 7.84
C GLY A 100 12.51 8.79 7.97
N ASN A 101 12.57 8.28 9.20
CA ASN A 101 12.15 6.90 9.48
C ASN A 101 10.65 6.82 9.76
N VAL A 102 10.00 5.76 9.28
CA VAL A 102 8.62 5.40 9.60
C VAL A 102 8.64 4.17 10.51
N PRO A 103 8.29 4.30 11.81
CA PRO A 103 8.38 3.19 12.76
C PRO A 103 7.29 2.13 12.52
N VAL A 104 7.65 0.86 12.69
CA VAL A 104 6.71 -0.27 12.58
C VAL A 104 5.93 -0.43 13.89
N ASP A 105 4.63 -0.68 13.79
CA ASP A 105 3.79 -1.06 14.92
C ASP A 105 3.92 -2.56 15.23
N HIS A 106 4.98 -2.95 15.94
CA HIS A 106 5.18 -4.36 16.29
C HIS A 106 4.06 -4.96 17.14
N ALA A 107 3.42 -4.16 18.01
CA ALA A 107 2.33 -4.66 18.83
C ALA A 107 1.10 -4.97 17.97
N LEU A 108 0.76 -4.10 17.03
CA LEU A 108 -0.32 -4.35 16.07
C LEU A 108 0.02 -5.50 15.12
N LEU A 109 1.27 -5.59 14.65
CA LEU A 109 1.73 -6.68 13.80
C LEU A 109 1.60 -8.03 14.48
N GLN A 110 1.98 -8.14 15.76
CA GLN A 110 1.79 -9.36 16.55
C GLN A 110 0.31 -9.74 16.71
N ARG A 111 -0.58 -8.75 16.88
CA ARG A 111 -2.04 -9.01 16.92
C ARG A 111 -2.54 -9.49 15.56
N PHE A 112 -2.12 -8.85 14.48
CA PHE A 112 -2.47 -9.26 13.11
C PHE A 112 -2.02 -10.71 12.85
N GLU A 113 -0.79 -11.06 13.23
CA GLU A 113 -0.23 -12.41 13.09
C GLU A 113 -1.04 -13.46 13.85
N ALA A 114 -1.39 -13.17 15.10
CA ALA A 114 -2.21 -14.08 15.91
C ALA A 114 -3.58 -14.32 15.24
N GLU A 115 -4.23 -13.26 14.78
CA GLU A 115 -5.53 -13.36 14.09
C GLU A 115 -5.44 -14.11 12.76
N LEU A 116 -4.40 -13.85 11.98
CA LEU A 116 -4.17 -14.48 10.69
C LEU A 116 -3.85 -15.99 10.86
N ASN A 117 -3.07 -16.34 11.88
CA ASN A 117 -2.73 -17.73 12.17
C ASN A 117 -3.94 -18.49 12.72
N GLU A 118 -4.67 -17.93 13.67
CA GLU A 118 -5.83 -18.58 14.31
C GLU A 118 -6.96 -18.85 13.31
N ASN A 119 -7.27 -17.88 12.43
CA ASN A 119 -8.42 -17.97 11.54
C ASN A 119 -8.06 -18.42 10.11
N GLY A 120 -6.83 -18.17 9.66
CA GLY A 120 -6.37 -18.49 8.31
C GLY A 120 -5.36 -19.63 8.24
N GLY A 121 -4.73 -20.02 9.35
CA GLY A 121 -3.62 -20.98 9.36
C GLY A 121 -2.39 -20.48 8.60
N ILE A 122 -2.26 -19.15 8.43
CA ILE A 122 -1.18 -18.51 7.67
C ILE A 122 -0.19 -17.90 8.66
N GLU A 123 1.09 -18.21 8.48
CA GLU A 123 2.19 -17.57 9.20
C GLU A 123 2.74 -16.39 8.40
N VAL A 124 3.01 -15.28 9.07
CA VAL A 124 3.68 -14.13 8.46
C VAL A 124 5.19 -14.38 8.41
N SER A 125 5.78 -14.19 7.23
CA SER A 125 7.22 -14.29 7.04
C SER A 125 7.90 -12.94 7.19
N TYR A 126 8.93 -12.88 8.03
CA TYR A 126 9.74 -11.68 8.21
C TYR A 126 10.88 -11.63 7.22
N VAL A 127 10.98 -10.54 6.44
CA VAL A 127 12.07 -10.31 5.50
C VAL A 127 12.93 -9.12 5.91
N ARG A 128 14.22 -9.20 5.59
CA ARG A 128 15.22 -8.18 5.94
C ARG A 128 16.01 -7.81 4.71
N ASN A 129 16.32 -6.52 4.56
CA ASN A 129 17.02 -5.96 3.39
C ASN A 129 16.42 -6.46 2.06
N ASP A 130 15.10 -6.61 2.01
CA ASP A 130 14.40 -7.00 0.78
C ASP A 130 14.49 -5.89 -0.27
N GLY A 131 14.35 -6.26 -1.55
CA GLY A 131 14.33 -5.34 -2.67
C GLY A 131 12.93 -4.94 -3.12
N GLU A 132 11.90 -5.11 -2.28
CA GLU A 132 10.53 -4.73 -2.64
C GLU A 132 10.37 -3.21 -2.63
N HIS A 133 9.60 -2.71 -3.60
CA HIS A 133 9.38 -1.28 -3.83
C HIS A 133 7.93 -0.86 -3.58
N SER A 134 6.98 -1.76 -3.83
CA SER A 134 5.55 -1.46 -3.86
C SER A 134 5.02 -0.84 -2.56
N LEU A 135 5.57 -1.25 -1.42
CA LEU A 135 5.22 -0.70 -0.12
C LEU A 135 5.90 0.63 0.17
N GLU A 136 7.21 0.69 -0.08
CA GLU A 136 8.03 1.82 0.33
C GLU A 136 7.70 3.09 -0.47
N ILE A 137 7.34 2.95 -1.74
CA ILE A 137 7.13 4.08 -2.64
C ILE A 137 5.99 5.02 -2.19
N GLU A 138 5.08 4.50 -1.37
CA GLU A 138 3.97 5.22 -0.76
C GLU A 138 4.38 6.02 0.49
N LEU A 139 5.46 5.60 1.16
CA LEU A 139 5.86 6.16 2.45
C LEU A 139 6.23 7.65 2.36
N PRO A 140 6.98 8.14 1.34
CA PRO A 140 7.23 9.57 1.20
C PRO A 140 5.95 10.40 1.10
N PHE A 141 4.94 9.95 0.34
CA PHE A 141 3.66 10.66 0.25
C PHE A 141 2.96 10.73 1.60
N LEU A 142 2.88 9.59 2.31
CA LEU A 142 2.32 9.53 3.66
C LEU A 142 3.04 10.47 4.63
N GLN A 143 4.38 10.54 4.56
CA GLN A 143 5.17 11.45 5.39
C GLN A 143 4.94 12.93 5.07
N ARG A 144 4.49 13.25 3.84
CA ARG A 144 4.16 14.62 3.44
C ARG A 144 2.76 15.03 3.85
N VAL A 145 1.76 14.14 3.74
CA VAL A 145 0.34 14.48 3.96
C VAL A 145 -0.17 14.23 5.38
N LEU A 146 0.49 13.36 6.16
CA LEU A 146 0.11 13.05 7.53
C LEU A 146 1.07 13.67 8.56
N PRO A 147 0.57 14.05 9.76
CA PRO A 147 1.45 14.43 10.86
C PRO A 147 2.31 13.25 11.31
N GLN A 148 3.56 13.54 11.63
CA GLN A 148 4.51 12.58 12.20
C GLN A 148 4.52 12.65 13.74
N PRO A 149 4.74 11.54 14.46
CA PRO A 149 4.85 10.18 13.93
C PRO A 149 3.48 9.49 13.83
N PHE A 150 3.25 8.76 12.74
CA PHE A 150 2.31 7.64 12.69
C PHE A 150 3.11 6.33 12.70
N ARG A 151 2.47 5.21 13.05
CA ARG A 151 3.10 3.88 13.02
C ARG A 151 2.64 3.08 11.80
N LEU A 152 3.52 2.26 11.26
CA LEU A 152 3.28 1.49 10.04
C LEU A 152 2.92 0.04 10.39
N LEU A 153 1.87 -0.50 9.75
CA LEU A 153 1.63 -1.93 9.63
C LEU A 153 1.96 -2.34 8.18
N PRO A 154 3.19 -2.81 7.89
CA PRO A 154 3.61 -3.11 6.53
C PRO A 154 3.34 -4.57 6.17
N LEU A 155 2.47 -4.81 5.18
CA LEU A 155 2.12 -6.15 4.70
C LEU A 155 2.40 -6.27 3.21
N MET A 156 3.16 -7.28 2.82
CA MET A 156 3.44 -7.62 1.43
C MET A 156 2.84 -8.99 1.11
N LEU A 157 1.95 -9.05 0.13
CA LEU A 157 1.23 -10.25 -0.27
C LEU A 157 1.96 -10.92 -1.43
N ARG A 158 2.51 -12.11 -1.17
CA ARG A 158 3.10 -12.95 -2.22
C ARG A 158 2.09 -13.94 -2.77
N ASP A 159 1.25 -14.50 -1.91
CA ASP A 159 0.10 -15.29 -2.34
C ASP A 159 -1.12 -14.38 -2.47
N GLN A 160 -1.63 -14.29 -3.69
CA GLN A 160 -2.81 -13.51 -4.04
C GLN A 160 -4.06 -14.39 -4.21
N SER A 161 -4.00 -15.64 -3.73
CA SER A 161 -5.14 -16.55 -3.75
C SER A 161 -6.28 -16.05 -2.87
N ARG A 162 -7.51 -16.38 -3.27
CA ARG A 162 -8.70 -15.99 -2.54
C ARG A 162 -8.70 -16.37 -1.05
N PRO A 163 -8.33 -17.60 -0.64
CA PRO A 163 -8.26 -17.94 0.78
C PRO A 163 -7.31 -17.05 1.58
N THR A 164 -6.14 -16.73 1.01
CA THR A 164 -5.16 -15.86 1.66
C THR A 164 -5.67 -14.44 1.80
N VAL A 165 -6.23 -13.86 0.73
CA VAL A 165 -6.76 -12.49 0.74
C VAL A 165 -7.94 -12.35 1.71
N GLU A 166 -8.85 -13.32 1.75
CA GLU A 166 -9.96 -13.32 2.71
C GLU A 166 -9.45 -13.37 4.15
N ALA A 167 -8.49 -14.25 4.45
CA ALA A 167 -7.91 -14.36 5.78
C ALA A 167 -7.20 -13.06 6.22
N VAL A 168 -6.43 -12.44 5.31
CA VAL A 168 -5.77 -11.15 5.54
C VAL A 168 -6.80 -10.04 5.79
N GLY A 169 -7.82 -9.93 4.93
CA GLY A 169 -8.87 -8.93 5.06
C GLY A 169 -9.64 -9.05 6.38
N HIS A 170 -9.98 -10.27 6.80
CA HIS A 170 -10.60 -10.52 8.09
C HIS A 170 -9.71 -10.15 9.27
N ALA A 171 -8.43 -10.55 9.24
CA ALA A 171 -7.46 -10.21 10.28
C ALA A 171 -7.28 -8.68 10.39
N LEU A 172 -7.08 -7.98 9.26
CA LEU A 172 -7.00 -6.52 9.21
C LEU A 172 -8.24 -5.84 9.78
N GLY A 173 -9.43 -6.27 9.33
CA GLY A 173 -10.69 -5.72 9.82
C GLY A 173 -10.82 -5.84 11.33
N LYS A 174 -10.43 -6.98 11.91
CA LYS A 174 -10.50 -7.21 13.36
C LYS A 174 -9.49 -6.40 14.16
N VAL A 175 -8.25 -6.29 13.70
CA VAL A 175 -7.19 -5.57 14.46
C VAL A 175 -7.23 -4.06 14.30
N LEU A 176 -7.89 -3.55 13.25
CA LEU A 176 -7.97 -2.11 12.96
C LEU A 176 -9.31 -1.47 13.38
N ILE A 177 -10.36 -2.24 13.70
CA ILE A 177 -11.71 -1.69 13.96
C ILE A 177 -11.74 -0.62 15.07
N ASP A 178 -10.94 -0.81 16.11
CA ASP A 178 -10.84 0.10 17.26
C ASP A 178 -9.57 0.98 17.19
N GLN A 179 -8.93 1.09 16.03
CA GLN A 179 -7.74 1.90 15.83
C GLN A 179 -8.09 3.14 14.99
N SER A 180 -7.45 4.27 15.29
CA SER A 180 -7.40 5.38 14.34
C SER A 180 -6.42 5.01 13.22
N ALA A 181 -6.94 4.37 12.18
CA ALA A 181 -6.14 3.78 11.12
C ALA A 181 -6.59 4.18 9.72
N ILE A 182 -5.63 4.26 8.80
CA ILE A 182 -5.87 4.38 7.35
C ILE A 182 -5.24 3.19 6.64
N LEU A 183 -5.98 2.60 5.72
CA LEU A 183 -5.51 1.57 4.80
C LEU A 183 -4.94 2.21 3.52
N VAL A 184 -3.82 1.69 3.04
CA VAL A 184 -3.23 2.04 1.74
C VAL A 184 -3.01 0.75 0.98
N ALA A 185 -3.83 0.51 -0.05
CA ALA A 185 -3.66 -0.61 -0.97
C ALA A 185 -2.81 -0.14 -2.16
N SER A 186 -1.67 -0.78 -2.34
CA SER A 186 -0.68 -0.43 -3.36
C SER A 186 -0.85 -1.33 -4.59
N SER A 187 -1.32 -0.76 -5.70
CA SER A 187 -1.52 -1.49 -6.96
C SER A 187 -1.43 -0.57 -8.18
N ASP A 188 -0.62 -0.98 -9.16
CA ASP A 188 -0.79 -0.58 -10.55
C ASP A 188 -1.90 -1.43 -11.20
N LEU A 189 -2.52 -0.91 -12.27
CA LEU A 189 -3.52 -1.64 -13.07
C LEU A 189 -2.86 -2.34 -14.26
N SER A 190 -3.40 -2.22 -15.48
CA SER A 190 -2.90 -2.98 -16.63
C SER A 190 -1.50 -2.55 -17.10
N HIS A 191 -0.65 -3.53 -17.44
CA HIS A 191 0.71 -3.30 -17.93
C HIS A 191 0.84 -3.66 -19.41
N PHE A 192 1.63 -2.88 -20.16
CA PHE A 192 2.05 -3.17 -21.54
C PHE A 192 0.94 -3.23 -22.60
N TYR A 193 -0.23 -2.63 -22.34
CA TYR A 193 -1.31 -2.53 -23.31
C TYR A 193 -1.35 -1.17 -24.03
N PRO A 194 -1.81 -1.11 -25.30
CA PRO A 194 -2.18 0.15 -25.93
C PRO A 194 -3.25 0.89 -25.11
N GLN A 195 -3.16 2.22 -25.04
CA GLN A 195 -4.02 3.05 -24.18
C GLN A 195 -5.52 2.69 -24.22
N PRO A 196 -6.17 2.49 -25.39
CA PRO A 196 -7.60 2.15 -25.41
C PRO A 196 -7.93 0.79 -24.79
N MET A 197 -7.00 -0.18 -24.89
CA MET A 197 -7.16 -1.48 -24.23
C MET A 197 -6.91 -1.37 -22.73
N ALA A 198 -5.87 -0.65 -22.33
CA ALA A 198 -5.58 -0.40 -20.91
C ALA A 198 -6.80 0.23 -20.22
N GLN A 199 -7.36 1.31 -20.79
CA GLN A 199 -8.56 1.96 -20.27
C GLN A 199 -9.74 1.02 -20.06
N ARG A 200 -9.95 0.07 -20.97
CA ARG A 200 -11.03 -0.91 -20.85
C ARG A 200 -10.76 -1.92 -19.73
N LEU A 201 -9.55 -2.45 -19.65
CA LEU A 201 -9.15 -3.42 -18.63
C LEU A 201 -9.16 -2.79 -17.24
N ASP A 202 -8.65 -1.57 -17.14
CA ASP A 202 -8.60 -0.79 -15.90
C ASP A 202 -10.01 -0.44 -15.42
N ALA A 203 -10.89 0.00 -16.33
CA ALA A 203 -12.27 0.32 -15.99
C ALA A 203 -13.06 -0.88 -15.44
N GLU A 204 -12.77 -2.08 -15.93
CA GLU A 204 -13.39 -3.31 -15.40
C GLU A 204 -12.96 -3.56 -13.95
N VAL A 205 -11.65 -3.50 -13.66
CA VAL A 205 -11.15 -3.69 -12.28
C VAL A 205 -11.74 -2.64 -11.34
N LEU A 206 -11.72 -1.37 -11.76
CA LEU A 206 -12.29 -0.27 -10.98
C LEU A 206 -13.80 -0.46 -10.73
N SER A 207 -14.56 -0.89 -11.74
CA SER A 207 -15.99 -1.18 -11.59
C SER A 207 -16.27 -2.28 -10.55
N ARG A 208 -15.42 -3.30 -10.45
CA ARG A 208 -15.59 -4.38 -9.45
C ARG A 208 -15.22 -3.91 -8.04
N ILE A 209 -14.20 -3.06 -7.92
CA ILE A 209 -13.85 -2.39 -6.66
C ILE A 209 -15.00 -1.50 -6.19
N GLU A 210 -15.55 -0.65 -7.07
CA GLU A 210 -16.69 0.24 -6.76
C GLU A 210 -17.96 -0.53 -6.36
N ALA A 211 -18.13 -1.75 -6.90
CA ALA A 211 -19.22 -2.64 -6.55
C ALA A 211 -19.02 -3.39 -5.22
N TYR A 212 -17.89 -3.20 -4.53
CA TYR A 212 -17.48 -4.00 -3.36
C TYR A 212 -17.49 -5.51 -3.65
N ASP A 213 -17.01 -5.91 -4.85
CA ASP A 213 -16.90 -7.30 -5.27
C ASP A 213 -15.44 -7.79 -5.26
N PRO A 214 -14.89 -8.15 -4.08
CA PRO A 214 -13.52 -8.65 -3.99
C PRO A 214 -13.34 -9.97 -4.75
N SER A 215 -14.39 -10.78 -4.88
CA SER A 215 -14.36 -12.02 -5.66
C SER A 215 -14.12 -11.72 -7.13
N GLY A 216 -14.87 -10.76 -7.66
CA GLY A 216 -14.74 -10.28 -9.02
C GLY A 216 -13.38 -9.64 -9.28
N VAL A 217 -12.84 -8.83 -8.37
CA VAL A 217 -11.50 -8.24 -8.54
C VAL A 217 -10.45 -9.34 -8.71
N LEU A 218 -10.50 -10.39 -7.88
CA LEU A 218 -9.57 -11.52 -7.97
C LEU A 218 -9.73 -12.31 -9.28
N SER A 219 -10.96 -12.55 -9.75
CA SER A 219 -11.22 -13.34 -10.96
C SER A 219 -11.01 -12.55 -12.27
N ALA A 220 -10.91 -11.22 -12.23
CA ALA A 220 -10.79 -10.38 -13.42
C ALA A 220 -9.58 -10.76 -14.30
N GLU A 221 -8.45 -11.10 -13.67
CA GLU A 221 -7.25 -11.55 -14.38
C GLU A 221 -7.44 -12.94 -14.99
N GLU A 222 -8.07 -13.86 -14.25
CA GLU A 222 -8.35 -15.23 -14.72
C GLU A 222 -9.32 -15.24 -15.91
N GLU A 223 -10.25 -14.29 -15.92
CA GLU A 223 -11.21 -14.06 -17.00
C GLU A 223 -10.61 -13.27 -18.18
N GLY A 224 -9.41 -12.72 -18.02
CA GLY A 224 -8.77 -11.85 -19.03
C GLY A 224 -9.49 -10.51 -19.25
N LEU A 225 -10.24 -10.06 -18.25
CA LEU A 225 -11.08 -8.85 -18.31
C LEU A 225 -10.42 -7.64 -17.62
N GLY A 226 -9.43 -7.86 -16.76
CA GLY A 226 -8.72 -6.81 -16.05
C GLY A 226 -7.42 -7.31 -15.44
N PHE A 227 -6.47 -6.42 -15.18
CA PHE A 227 -5.18 -6.76 -14.58
C PHE A 227 -4.81 -5.72 -13.53
N ALA A 228 -4.33 -6.17 -12.37
CA ALA A 228 -3.81 -5.32 -11.32
C ALA A 228 -2.75 -6.10 -10.54
N CYS A 229 -1.54 -5.56 -10.41
CA CYS A 229 -0.43 -6.28 -9.75
C CYS A 229 -0.69 -6.48 -8.24
N GLY A 230 -1.42 -5.55 -7.62
CA GLY A 230 -1.87 -5.59 -6.23
C GLY A 230 -3.35 -5.94 -6.08
N ARG A 231 -3.93 -6.79 -6.94
CA ARG A 231 -5.35 -7.22 -6.84
C ARG A 231 -5.73 -7.86 -5.50
N ALA A 232 -4.74 -8.28 -4.72
CA ALA A 232 -4.90 -8.85 -3.38
C ALA A 232 -4.89 -7.83 -2.23
N ALA A 233 -4.51 -6.58 -2.51
CA ALA A 233 -4.39 -5.50 -1.52
C ALA A 233 -5.71 -4.75 -1.35
#